data_AF-B1YCM3-F1
#
_entry.id   AF-B1YCM3-F1
#
_cell.length_a   1.000
_cell.length_b   1.000
_cell.length_c   1.000
_cell.angle_alpha   90.00
_cell.angle_beta   90.00
_cell.angle_gamma   90.00
#
_symmetry.space_group_name_H-M   'P 1'
#
loop_
_entity.id
_entity.type
_entity.pdbx_description
1 polymer ?
#
loop_
_entity_poly.entity_id
_entity_poly.type
_entity_poly.pdbx_seq_one_letter_code
_entity_poly.pdbx_strand_id
1 'polypeptide(L)'
;MDAVKWTLYAILYLIGVLTLGLLLMGAEKMAAAALDLVFLVIAVVLFRLALKDVSAALDIASEDRERAEYRMMQVILIATFLIAAGVLGYGFLKALFPFIP
;
A
#
# COMPACT_ATOMS: atom_id res chain seq x y z
N MET A 1 12.50 -17.96 -6.41
CA MET A 1 12.57 -16.49 -6.19
C MET A 1 11.52 -15.72 -6.98
N ASP A 2 11.10 -16.19 -8.16
CA ASP A 2 10.10 -15.47 -8.98
C ASP A 2 8.74 -15.31 -8.30
N ALA A 3 8.24 -16.36 -7.63
CA ALA A 3 6.92 -16.33 -6.97
C ALA A 3 6.78 -15.20 -5.95
N VAL A 4 7.84 -14.87 -5.19
CA VAL A 4 7.83 -13.79 -4.19
C VAL A 4 7.76 -12.42 -4.87
N LYS A 5 8.54 -12.21 -5.94
CA LYS A 5 8.50 -10.99 -6.74
C LYS A 5 7.11 -10.76 -7.37
N TRP A 6 6.50 -11.81 -7.95
CA TRP A 6 5.14 -11.73 -8.51
C TRP A 6 4.08 -11.43 -7.46
N THR A 7 4.21 -12.00 -6.26
CA THR A 7 3.30 -11.73 -5.15
C THR A 7 3.41 -10.27 -4.69
N LEU A 8 4.64 -9.73 -4.62
CA LEU A 8 4.88 -8.33 -4.30
C LEU A 8 4.28 -7.37 -5.33
N TYR A 9 4.46 -7.66 -6.63
CA TYR A 9 3.86 -6.88 -7.71
C TYR A 9 2.33 -6.93 -7.67
N ALA A 10 1.74 -8.10 -7.39
CA ALA A 10 0.31 -8.25 -7.24
C ALA A 10 -0.23 -7.42 -6.06
N ILE A 11 0.49 -7.39 -4.93
CA ILE A 11 0.14 -6.57 -3.77
C ILE A 11 0.21 -5.08 -4.09
N LEU A 12 1.30 -4.62 -4.72
CA LEU A 12 1.46 -3.23 -5.14
C LEU A 12 0.36 -2.81 -6.12
N TYR A 13 0.02 -3.67 -7.06
CA TYR A 13 -1.08 -3.45 -8.01
C TYR A 13 -2.43 -3.35 -7.30
N LEU A 14 -2.70 -4.24 -6.34
CA LEU A 14 -3.96 -4.22 -5.58
C LEU A 14 -4.11 -2.92 -4.78
N ILE A 15 -3.04 -2.48 -4.10
CA ILE A 15 -3.03 -1.21 -3.37
C ILE A 15 -3.34 -0.04 -4.33
N GLY A 16 -2.70 -0.02 -5.50
CA GLY A 16 -2.95 1.00 -6.52
C GLY A 16 -4.40 1.02 -7.03
N VAL A 17 -4.95 -0.15 -7.37
CA VAL A 17 -6.33 -0.29 -7.87
C VAL A 17 -7.36 0.11 -6.83
N LEU A 18 -7.17 -0.27 -5.57
CA LEU A 18 -8.07 0.10 -4.48
C LEU A 18 -8.06 1.61 -4.23
N THR A 19 -6.88 2.23 -4.27
CA THR A 19 -6.73 3.69 -4.12
C THR A 19 -7.40 4.45 -5.27
N LEU A 20 -7.23 3.97 -6.52
CA LEU A 20 -7.87 4.55 -7.70
C LEU A 20 -9.40 4.35 -7.70
N GLY A 21 -9.87 3.17 -7.29
CA GLY A 21 -11.30 2.85 -7.20
C GLY A 21 -12.05 3.80 -6.28
N LEU A 22 -11.45 4.18 -5.15
CA LEU A 22 -11.98 5.17 -4.22
C LEU A 22 -11.98 6.60 -4.77
N LEU A 23 -10.92 6.99 -5.49
CA LEU A 23 -10.87 8.30 -6.14
C LEU A 23 -11.95 8.46 -7.21
N LEU A 24 -12.34 7.36 -7.87
CA LEU A 24 -13.34 7.34 -8.95
C LEU A 24 -14.77 7.11 -8.45
N MET A 25 -14.95 6.35 -7.36
CA MET A 25 -16.27 6.17 -6.74
C MET A 25 -16.63 7.41 -5.92
N GLY A 26 -17.41 8.30 -6.51
CA GLY A 26 -18.14 9.36 -5.81
C GLY A 26 -19.23 8.81 -4.87
N ALA A 27 -18.89 7.87 -3.99
CA ALA A 27 -19.78 7.28 -3.01
C ALA A 27 -20.26 8.35 -2.01
N GLU A 28 -21.48 8.20 -1.51
CA GLU A 28 -22.02 9.04 -0.44
C GLU A 28 -20.99 9.16 0.70
N LYS A 29 -20.77 10.38 1.20
CA LYS A 29 -19.62 10.74 2.08
C LYS A 29 -19.40 9.78 3.26
N MET A 30 -20.48 9.18 3.79
CA MET A 30 -20.42 8.20 4.88
C MET A 30 -19.93 6.81 4.45
N ALA A 31 -20.37 6.33 3.28
CA ALA A 31 -19.94 5.05 2.72
C ALA A 31 -18.48 5.12 2.26
N ALA A 32 -18.07 6.27 1.70
CA ALA A 32 -16.68 6.55 1.33
C ALA A 32 -15.74 6.48 2.54
N ALA A 33 -16.10 7.09 3.69
CA ALA A 33 -15.28 7.05 4.90
C ALA A 33 -15.09 5.64 5.46
N ALA A 34 -16.18 4.86 5.52
CA ALA A 34 -16.11 3.47 6.00
C ALA A 34 -15.23 2.61 5.08
N LEU A 35 -15.32 2.82 3.76
CA LEU A 35 -14.49 2.14 2.78
C LEU A 35 -13.02 2.58 2.89
N ASP A 36 -12.72 3.87 3.04
CA ASP A 36 -11.36 4.39 3.24
C ASP A 36 -10.67 3.72 4.44
N LEU A 37 -11.39 3.56 5.55
CA LEU A 37 -10.88 2.89 6.74
C LEU A 37 -10.61 1.40 6.48
N VAL A 38 -11.54 0.70 5.83
CA VAL A 38 -11.36 -0.73 5.47
C VAL A 38 -10.17 -0.89 4.53
N PHE A 39 -10.03 -0.04 3.52
CA PHE A 39 -8.91 -0.08 2.60
C PHE A 39 -7.59 0.30 3.26
N LEU A 40 -7.60 1.21 4.24
CA LEU A 40 -6.42 1.52 5.03
C LEU A 40 -5.95 0.29 5.83
N VAL A 41 -6.89 -0.43 6.47
CA VAL A 41 -6.58 -1.67 7.19
C VAL A 41 -6.03 -2.73 6.24
N ILE A 42 -6.65 -2.92 5.06
CA ILE A 42 -6.16 -3.86 4.05
C ILE A 42 -4.75 -3.46 3.59
N ALA A 43 -4.53 -2.18 3.28
CA ALA A 43 -3.22 -1.66 2.86
C ALA A 43 -2.14 -1.91 3.93
N VAL A 44 -2.46 -1.71 5.22
CA VAL A 44 -1.54 -2.00 6.34
C VAL A 44 -1.19 -3.49 6.42
N VAL A 45 -2.19 -4.37 6.32
CA VAL A 45 -1.99 -5.83 6.37
C VAL A 45 -1.12 -6.29 5.20
N LEU A 46 -1.46 -5.86 3.98
CA LEU A 46 -0.72 -6.21 2.77
C LEU A 46 0.70 -5.65 2.77
N PHE A 47 0.87 -4.39 3.20
CA PHE A 47 2.18 -3.78 3.34
C PHE A 47 3.06 -4.56 4.31
N ARG A 48 2.51 -4.96 5.46
CA ARG A 48 3.25 -5.75 6.46
C ARG A 48 3.71 -7.10 5.92
N LEU A 49 2.85 -7.79 5.16
CA LEU A 49 3.21 -9.05 4.51
C LEU A 49 4.32 -8.85 3.48
N ALA A 50 4.14 -7.88 2.59
CA ALA A 50 5.12 -7.51 1.57
C ALA A 50 6.48 -7.11 2.16
N LEU A 51 6.49 -6.36 3.26
CA LEU A 51 7.72 -5.96 3.95
C LEU A 51 8.44 -7.14 4.58
N LYS A 52 7.69 -8.08 5.17
CA LYS A 52 8.25 -9.30 5.73
C LYS A 52 8.90 -10.15 4.63
N ASP A 53 8.23 -10.29 3.49
CA ASP A 53 8.73 -11.07 2.36
C ASP A 53 9.98 -10.44 1.72
N VAL A 54 9.99 -9.11 1.55
CA VAL A 54 11.17 -8.39 1.04
C VAL A 54 12.34 -8.44 2.02
N SER A 55 12.06 -8.33 3.33
CA SER A 55 13.12 -8.45 4.35
C SER A 55 13.72 -9.85 4.37
N ALA A 56 12.89 -10.89 4.29
CA ALA A 56 13.37 -12.26 4.20
C ALA A 56 14.19 -12.50 2.90
N ALA A 57 13.76 -11.90 1.78
CA ALA A 57 14.51 -11.97 0.53
C ALA A 57 15.88 -11.26 0.64
N LEU A 58 15.96 -10.12 1.34
CA LEU A 58 17.21 -9.41 1.62
C LEU A 58 18.18 -10.23 2.48
N ASP A 59 17.67 -10.97 3.47
CA ASP A 59 18.49 -11.81 4.35
C ASP A 59 19.09 -13.01 3.62
N ILE A 60 18.38 -13.54 2.62
CA ILE A 60 18.81 -14.72 1.83
C ILE A 60 19.68 -14.32 0.62
N ALA A 61 19.55 -13.09 0.12
CA ALA A 61 20.29 -12.64 -1.05
C ALA A 61 21.81 -12.69 -0.79
N SER A 62 22.51 -13.49 -1.61
CA SER A 62 23.96 -13.67 -1.53
C SER A 62 24.75 -12.70 -2.41
N GLU A 63 24.12 -12.16 -3.44
CA GLU A 63 24.76 -11.23 -4.39
C GLU A 63 24.44 -9.77 -4.06
N ASP A 64 25.44 -8.90 -4.15
CA ASP A 64 25.30 -7.46 -3.86
C ASP A 64 24.31 -6.76 -4.81
N ARG A 65 24.27 -7.19 -6.07
CA ARG A 65 23.31 -6.69 -7.06
C ARG A 65 21.88 -7.05 -6.66
N GLU A 66 21.64 -8.28 -6.24
CA GLU A 66 20.32 -8.74 -5.85
C GLU A 66 19.82 -8.04 -4.58
N ARG A 67 20.73 -7.82 -3.61
CA ARG A 67 20.45 -7.00 -2.42
C ARG A 67 20.06 -5.57 -2.79
N ALA A 68 20.72 -4.96 -3.78
CA ALA A 68 20.38 -3.62 -4.24
C ALA A 68 18.98 -3.57 -4.85
N GLU A 69 18.59 -4.57 -5.65
CA GLU A 69 17.24 -4.68 -6.22
C GLU A 69 16.17 -4.83 -5.13
N TYR A 70 16.35 -5.71 -4.15
CA TYR A 70 15.38 -5.86 -3.06
C TYR A 70 15.32 -4.63 -2.15
N ARG A 71 16.43 -3.93 -1.91
CA ARG A 71 16.41 -2.64 -1.18
C ARG A 71 15.62 -1.60 -1.94
N MET A 72 15.79 -1.53 -3.26
CA MET A 72 15.01 -0.62 -4.10
C MET A 72 13.52 -0.97 -4.06
N MET A 73 13.16 -2.25 -4.15
CA MET A 73 11.78 -2.71 -3.98
C MET A 73 11.22 -2.35 -2.60
N GLN A 74 12.01 -2.48 -1.54
CA GLN A 74 11.61 -2.10 -0.18
C GLN A 74 11.30 -0.60 -0.08
N VAL A 75 12.17 0.24 -0.66
CA VAL A 75 11.97 1.70 -0.69
C VAL A 75 10.70 2.07 -1.45
N ILE A 76 10.48 1.45 -2.62
CA ILE A 76 9.28 1.68 -3.43
C ILE A 76 8.03 1.25 -2.64
N LEU A 77 8.05 0.07 -2.03
CA LEU A 77 6.95 -0.44 -1.20
C LEU A 77 6.60 0.53 -0.06
N ILE A 78 7.61 1.05 0.64
CA ILE A 78 7.43 2.04 1.71
C ILE A 78 6.82 3.33 1.16
N ALA A 79 7.37 3.86 0.06
CA ALA A 79 6.87 5.09 -0.55
C ALA A 79 5.41 4.94 -1.01
N THR A 80 5.07 3.84 -1.68
CA THR A 80 3.70 3.56 -2.11
C THR A 80 2.74 3.41 -0.93
N PHE A 81 3.17 2.75 0.15
CA PHE A 81 2.36 2.64 1.35
C PHE A 81 2.10 4.00 2.01
N LEU A 82 3.11 4.86 2.12
CA LEU A 82 2.95 6.21 2.67
C LEU A 82 1.96 7.05 1.84
N ILE A 83 2.03 6.95 0.51
CA ILE A 83 1.08 7.63 -0.38
C ILE A 83 -0.34 7.08 -0.17
N ALA A 84 -0.51 5.76 -0.19
CA ALA A 84 -1.82 5.14 -0.01
C ALA A 84 -2.42 5.47 1.36
N ALA A 85 -1.65 5.34 2.44
CA ALA A 85 -2.08 5.69 3.79
C ALA A 85 -2.42 7.19 3.91
N GLY A 86 -1.65 8.05 3.25
CA GLY A 86 -1.92 9.49 3.18
C GLY A 86 -3.23 9.81 2.46
N VAL A 87 -3.47 9.20 1.29
CA VAL A 87 -4.70 9.42 0.49
C VAL A 87 -5.93 8.90 1.23
N LEU A 88 -5.88 7.66 1.72
CA LEU A 88 -6.98 7.02 2.45
C LEU A 88 -7.26 7.74 3.78
N GLY A 89 -6.20 8.08 4.52
CA GLY A 89 -6.31 8.81 5.77
C GLY A 89 -6.87 10.22 5.57
N TYR A 90 -6.42 10.93 4.52
CA TYR A 90 -6.96 12.24 4.18
C TYR A 90 -8.43 12.17 3.75
N GLY A 91 -8.79 11.20 2.89
CA GLY A 91 -10.18 10.94 2.48
C GLY A 91 -11.08 10.71 3.69
N PHE A 92 -10.65 9.82 4.59
CA PHE A 92 -11.34 9.52 5.84
C PHE A 92 -11.51 10.73 6.75
N LEU A 93 -10.43 11.47 7.02
CA LEU A 93 -10.46 12.66 7.89
C LEU A 93 -11.35 13.76 7.30
N LYS A 94 -11.30 13.98 5.99
CA LYS A 94 -12.15 14.96 5.30
C LYS A 94 -13.63 14.57 5.32
N ALA A 95 -13.92 13.27 5.26
CA ALA A 95 -15.28 12.77 5.37
C ALA A 95 -15.83 12.91 6.81
N LEU A 96 -15.01 12.69 7.83
CA LEU A 96 -15.37 12.90 9.24
C LEU A 96 -15.48 14.38 9.64
N PHE A 97 -14.59 15.23 9.13
CA PHE A 97 -14.49 16.64 9.46
C PHE A 97 -14.59 17.53 8.22
N PRO A 98 -15.75 17.58 7.54
CA PRO A 98 -15.90 18.32 6.28
C PRO A 98 -15.77 19.85 6.43
N PHE A 99 -15.70 20.35 7.66
CA PHE A 99 -15.62 21.76 8.02
C PHE A 99 -14.19 22.25 8.28
N ILE A 100 -13.21 21.33 8.36
CA ILE A 100 -11.79 21.66 8.53
C ILE A 100 -11.19 21.74 7.11
N PRO A 101 -10.71 22.91 6.67
CA PRO A 101 -10.19 23.11 5.32
C PRO A 101 -8.89 22.32 5.03
#